data_AF-A0A5C4IN42-F1
#
_entry.id   AF-A0A5C4IN42-F1
#
_cell.length_a   1.000
_cell.length_b   1.000
_cell.length_c   1.000
_cell.angle_alpha   90.00
_cell.angle_beta   90.00
_cell.angle_gamma   90.00
#
_symmetry.space_group_name_H-M   'P 1'
#
loop_
_entity.id
_entity.type
_entity.pdbx_description
1 polymer ?
#
loop_
_entity_poly.entity_id
_entity_poly.type
_entity_poly.pdbx_seq_one_letter_code
_entity_poly.pdbx_strand_id
1 'polypeptide(L)'
;TAICDSRPEVFAHNVETVPRIFKRIRPAFRYERSLDVIAQGRNLGMVTKSNLILGMGETREEISEALRDLHEAGCDLITITQYLRPSERHLPVDRWVKPQEFVDLQHEAEEIGFLGVMSG
;
A
#
# COMPACT_ATOMS: atom_id res chain seq x y z
N THR A 1 -20.52 -8.14 1.93
CA THR A 1 -20.44 -9.20 2.97
C THR A 1 -20.01 -10.53 2.39
N ALA A 2 -20.53 -10.99 1.25
CA ALA A 2 -20.18 -12.31 0.66
C ALA A 2 -18.68 -12.66 0.55
N ILE A 3 -17.79 -11.69 0.28
CA ILE A 3 -16.33 -11.95 0.20
C ILE A 3 -15.72 -12.19 1.59
N CYS A 4 -16.19 -11.52 2.63
CA CYS A 4 -15.67 -11.71 3.98
C CYS A 4 -16.22 -13.00 4.62
N ASP A 5 -17.42 -13.41 4.23
CA ASP A 5 -18.07 -14.63 4.74
C ASP A 5 -17.30 -15.90 4.36
N SER A 6 -16.46 -15.86 3.31
CA SER A 6 -15.59 -16.97 2.92
C SER A 6 -14.37 -17.16 3.80
N ARG A 7 -14.11 -16.25 4.77
CA ARG A 7 -13.01 -16.30 5.75
C ARG A 7 -11.64 -16.60 5.10
N PRO A 8 -11.13 -15.71 4.23
CA PRO A 8 -9.79 -15.88 3.68
C PRO A 8 -8.73 -15.81 4.80
N GLU A 9 -7.64 -16.55 4.63
CA GLU A 9 -6.50 -16.49 5.56
C GLU A 9 -5.86 -15.09 5.59
N VAL A 10 -5.81 -14.42 4.43
CA VAL A 10 -5.35 -13.04 4.30
C VAL A 10 -6.36 -12.25 3.45
N PHE A 11 -6.85 -11.15 3.99
CA PHE A 11 -7.71 -10.19 3.30
C PHE A 11 -6.87 -9.04 2.73
N ALA A 12 -6.65 -9.04 1.42
CA ALA A 12 -5.82 -8.04 0.76
C ALA A 12 -6.65 -6.97 0.03
N HIS A 13 -6.32 -5.69 0.25
CA HIS A 13 -6.82 -4.57 -0.53
C HIS A 13 -5.73 -3.52 -0.71
N ASN A 14 -5.24 -3.36 -1.93
CA ASN A 14 -4.12 -2.46 -2.18
C ASN A 14 -4.58 -1.01 -2.29
N VAL A 15 -3.88 -0.10 -1.60
CA VAL A 15 -3.97 1.35 -1.84
C VAL A 15 -3.12 1.77 -3.05
N GLU A 16 -2.07 1.02 -3.37
CA GLU A 16 -1.15 1.18 -4.51
C GLU A 16 -0.25 2.42 -4.47
N THR A 17 -0.71 3.57 -3.99
CA THR A 17 0.10 4.79 -3.97
C THR A 17 -0.40 5.80 -2.93
N VAL A 18 0.31 6.92 -2.82
CA VAL A 18 0.04 8.03 -1.89
C VAL A 18 -1.17 8.87 -2.31
N PRO A 19 -1.87 9.56 -1.38
CA PRO A 19 -3.15 10.23 -1.64
C PRO A 19 -3.15 11.18 -2.86
N ARG A 20 -2.09 11.98 -3.02
CA ARG A 20 -1.94 12.95 -4.11
C ARG A 20 -1.98 12.29 -5.49
N ILE A 21 -1.31 11.15 -5.64
CA ILE A 21 -1.20 10.41 -6.91
C ILE A 21 -2.41 9.53 -7.11
N PHE A 22 -2.96 8.96 -6.03
CA PHE A 22 -4.11 8.06 -6.04
C PHE A 22 -5.28 8.63 -6.85
N LYS A 23 -5.61 9.91 -6.63
CA LYS A 23 -6.69 10.60 -7.36
C LYS A 23 -6.50 10.62 -8.88
N ARG A 24 -5.25 10.68 -9.35
CA ARG A 24 -4.90 10.71 -10.78
C ARG A 24 -4.95 9.31 -11.39
N ILE A 25 -4.46 8.30 -10.68
CA ILE A 25 -4.30 6.94 -11.23
C ILE A 25 -5.52 6.03 -11.00
N ARG A 26 -6.32 6.30 -9.97
CA ARG A 26 -7.49 5.51 -9.58
C ARG A 26 -8.73 6.39 -9.39
N PRO A 27 -9.22 7.08 -10.44
CA PRO A 27 -10.30 8.07 -10.32
C PRO A 27 -11.64 7.48 -9.83
N ALA A 28 -11.85 6.17 -9.96
CA ALA A 28 -13.03 5.47 -9.46
C ALA A 28 -12.97 5.13 -7.96
N PHE A 29 -11.82 5.32 -7.32
CA PHE A 29 -11.58 4.97 -5.92
C PHE A 29 -11.31 6.24 -5.10
N ARG A 30 -11.41 6.11 -3.78
CA ARG A 30 -10.93 7.11 -2.82
C ARG A 30 -9.92 6.45 -1.90
N TYR A 31 -8.89 7.19 -1.52
CA TYR A 31 -7.81 6.67 -0.69
C TYR A 31 -8.34 6.27 0.70
N GLU A 32 -9.12 7.16 1.32
CA GLU A 32 -9.74 6.96 2.63
C GLU A 32 -10.69 5.75 2.61
N ARG A 33 -11.47 5.60 1.52
CA ARG A 33 -12.35 4.44 1.36
C ARG A 33 -11.55 3.13 1.21
N SER A 34 -10.32 3.17 0.70
CA SER A 34 -9.47 2.00 0.62
C SER A 34 -8.92 1.61 2.00
N LEU A 35 -8.58 2.60 2.83
CA LEU A 35 -8.24 2.37 4.24
C LEU A 35 -9.43 1.78 5.02
N ASP A 36 -10.65 2.28 4.79
CA ASP A 36 -11.87 1.74 5.42
C ASP A 36 -12.10 0.25 5.07
N VAL A 37 -11.71 -0.18 3.87
CA VAL A 37 -11.82 -1.59 3.45
C VAL A 37 -10.83 -2.47 4.24
N ILE A 38 -9.61 -1.99 4.46
CA ILE A 38 -8.64 -2.68 5.33
C ILE A 38 -9.16 -2.76 6.77
N ALA A 39 -9.64 -1.64 7.31
CA ALA A 39 -10.19 -1.58 8.65
C ALA A 39 -11.37 -2.55 8.84
N GLN A 40 -12.22 -2.72 7.82
CA GLN A 40 -13.31 -3.71 7.85
C GLN A 40 -12.78 -5.15 7.93
N GLY A 41 -11.75 -5.50 7.15
CA GLY A 41 -11.13 -6.82 7.23
C GLY A 41 -10.57 -7.10 8.62
N ARG A 42 -9.84 -6.13 9.18
CA ARG A 42 -9.28 -6.20 10.53
C ARG A 42 -10.36 -6.32 11.62
N ASN A 43 -11.44 -5.54 11.54
CA ASN A 43 -12.55 -5.60 12.48
C ASN A 43 -13.33 -6.93 12.44
N LEU A 44 -13.21 -7.67 11.34
CA LEU A 44 -13.75 -9.03 11.21
C LEU A 44 -12.75 -10.12 11.69
N GLY A 45 -11.61 -9.72 12.25
CA GLY A 45 -10.59 -10.62 12.80
C GLY A 45 -9.72 -11.30 11.75
N MET A 46 -9.65 -10.77 10.53
CA MET A 46 -8.80 -11.29 9.46
C MET A 46 -7.40 -10.67 9.53
N VAL A 47 -6.38 -11.43 9.10
CA VAL A 47 -5.08 -10.85 8.77
C VAL A 47 -5.25 -10.03 7.50
N THR A 48 -4.78 -8.79 7.52
CA THR A 48 -4.97 -7.85 6.41
C THR A 48 -3.67 -7.55 5.68
N LYS A 49 -3.77 -7.23 4.39
CA LYS A 49 -2.62 -6.91 3.55
C LYS A 49 -2.89 -5.75 2.61
N SER A 50 -1.87 -4.93 2.37
CA SER A 50 -1.89 -3.89 1.34
C SER A 50 -0.56 -3.83 0.58
N ASN A 51 -0.47 -2.88 -0.34
CA ASN A 51 0.67 -2.65 -1.20
C ASN A 51 0.88 -1.17 -1.49
N LEU A 52 2.15 -0.75 -1.57
CA LEU A 52 2.60 0.51 -2.16
C LEU A 52 3.50 0.22 -3.37
N ILE A 53 3.21 0.90 -4.48
CA ILE A 53 4.00 0.88 -5.71
C ILE A 53 4.69 2.24 -5.84
N LEU A 54 6.02 2.23 -5.87
CA LEU A 54 6.88 3.40 -5.89
C LEU A 54 7.35 3.74 -7.31
N GLY A 55 7.81 4.97 -7.53
CA GLY A 55 8.30 5.43 -8.82
C GLY A 55 7.23 6.08 -9.69
N MET A 56 6.09 6.49 -9.11
CA MET A 56 5.02 7.22 -9.79
C MET A 56 5.05 8.73 -9.52
N GLY A 57 6.02 9.20 -8.74
CA GLY A 57 6.26 10.60 -8.41
C GLY A 57 5.92 10.95 -6.96
N GLU A 58 5.79 9.95 -6.10
CA GLU A 58 5.63 10.09 -4.65
C GLU A 58 6.94 10.54 -4.00
N THR A 59 6.86 11.34 -2.94
CA THR A 59 8.03 11.69 -2.12
C THR A 59 8.25 10.70 -1.00
N ARG A 60 9.44 10.73 -0.40
CA ARG A 60 9.81 9.87 0.73
C ARG A 60 8.94 10.13 1.97
N GLU A 61 8.49 11.37 2.17
CA GLU A 61 7.59 11.78 3.25
C GLU A 61 6.18 11.25 3.01
N GLU A 62 5.66 11.36 1.78
CA GLU A 62 4.34 10.84 1.43
C GLU A 62 4.27 9.30 1.58
N ILE A 63 5.38 8.61 1.30
CA ILE A 63 5.47 7.15 1.55
C ILE A 63 5.36 6.85 3.04
N SER A 64 6.10 7.58 3.88
CA SER A 64 6.03 7.41 5.35
C SER A 64 4.63 7.67 5.91
N GLU A 65 3.97 8.72 5.42
CA GLU A 65 2.58 9.01 5.81
C GLU A 65 1.65 7.87 5.39
N ALA A 66 1.78 7.36 4.17
CA ALA A 66 0.96 6.23 3.70
C ALA A 66 1.21 4.94 4.50
N LEU A 67 2.45 4.66 4.93
CA LEU A 67 2.74 3.53 5.80
C LEU A 67 2.05 3.67 7.16
N ARG A 68 2.05 4.88 7.75
CA ARG A 68 1.35 5.16 9.01
C ARG A 68 -0.15 5.02 8.85
N ASP A 69 -0.74 5.60 7.81
CA ASP A 69 -2.17 5.48 7.51
C ASP A 69 -2.62 4.02 7.39
N LEU A 70 -1.85 3.21 6.66
CA LEU A 70 -2.13 1.79 6.49
C LEU A 70 -2.07 1.03 7.81
N HIS A 71 -1.04 1.29 8.62
CA HIS A 71 -0.92 0.67 9.93
C HIS A 71 -2.05 1.10 10.88
N GLU A 72 -2.41 2.38 10.90
CA GLU A 72 -3.54 2.91 11.69
C GLU A 72 -4.89 2.32 11.26
N ALA A 73 -5.07 2.06 9.96
CA ALA A 73 -6.23 1.34 9.44
C ALA A 73 -6.24 -0.15 9.84
N GLY A 74 -5.17 -0.65 10.44
CA GLY A 74 -5.03 -2.03 10.92
C GLY A 74 -4.47 -2.99 9.88
N CYS A 75 -3.66 -2.51 8.93
CA CYS A 75 -2.96 -3.34 7.96
C CYS A 75 -1.84 -4.13 8.64
N ASP A 76 -1.88 -5.47 8.57
CA ASP A 76 -0.87 -6.33 9.18
C ASP A 76 0.35 -6.54 8.28
N LEU A 77 0.11 -6.78 6.99
CA LEU A 77 1.13 -7.13 6.01
C LEU A 77 1.27 -6.04 4.94
N ILE A 78 2.50 -5.65 4.60
CA ILE A 78 2.75 -4.63 3.57
C ILE A 78 3.78 -5.11 2.55
N THR A 79 3.47 -4.88 1.28
CA THR A 79 4.43 -4.97 0.19
C THR A 79 4.78 -3.59 -0.33
N ILE A 80 6.06 -3.35 -0.62
CA ILE A 80 6.57 -2.11 -1.19
C ILE A 80 7.35 -2.49 -2.46
N THR A 81 6.94 -1.98 -3.61
CA THR A 81 7.41 -2.47 -4.91
C THR A 81 7.73 -1.36 -5.89
N GLN A 82 8.53 -1.64 -6.93
CA GLN A 82 8.77 -0.71 -8.03
C GLN A 82 7.62 -0.72 -9.05
N TYR A 83 7.18 0.47 -9.47
CA TYR A 83 6.28 0.64 -10.60
C TYR A 83 6.98 0.28 -11.90
N LEU A 84 6.42 -0.70 -12.61
CA LEU A 84 6.80 -1.05 -13.97
C LEU A 84 5.69 -0.61 -14.91
N ARG A 85 5.98 0.42 -15.72
CA ARG A 85 5.03 0.98 -16.67
C ARG A 85 4.60 -0.10 -17.69
N PRO A 86 3.31 -0.50 -17.75
CA PRO A 86 2.90 -1.58 -18.64
C PRO A 86 2.94 -1.22 -20.12
N SER A 87 2.69 0.05 -20.46
CA SER A 87 2.73 0.55 -21.83
C SER A 87 2.86 2.08 -21.86
N GLU A 88 3.12 2.66 -23.03
CA GLU A 88 3.19 4.12 -23.23
C GLU A 88 1.89 4.88 -22.87
N ARG A 89 0.74 4.21 -22.85
CA ARG A 89 -0.53 4.83 -22.43
C ARG A 89 -0.67 4.99 -20.92
N HIS A 90 0.15 4.32 -20.12
CA HIS A 90 0.13 4.40 -18.67
C HIS A 90 1.05 5.51 -18.17
N LEU A 91 0.87 5.91 -16.90
CA LEU A 91 1.70 6.92 -16.25
C LEU A 91 3.19 6.60 -16.50
N PRO A 92 4.01 7.57 -16.95
CA PRO A 92 5.46 7.38 -17.05
C PRO A 92 6.06 6.98 -15.70
N VAL A 93 7.13 6.20 -15.74
CA VAL A 93 7.97 6.01 -14.54
C VAL A 93 8.62 7.35 -14.23
N ASP A 94 8.40 7.87 -13.02
CA ASP A 94 8.99 9.11 -12.55
C ASP A 94 10.42 8.88 -12.04
N ARG A 95 10.60 7.83 -11.24
CA ARG A 95 11.91 7.43 -10.71
C ARG A 95 12.05 5.92 -10.56
N TRP A 96 13.29 5.46 -10.62
CA TRP A 96 13.69 4.11 -10.25
C TRP A 96 14.25 4.13 -8.84
N VAL A 97 13.54 3.49 -7.91
CA VAL A 97 13.92 3.47 -6.50
C VAL A 97 15.16 2.60 -6.31
N LYS A 98 16.15 3.10 -5.55
CA LYS A 98 17.38 2.35 -5.31
C LYS A 98 17.13 1.20 -4.34
N PRO A 99 17.86 0.08 -4.45
CA PRO A 99 17.74 -1.03 -3.50
C PRO A 99 17.87 -0.61 -2.02
N GLN A 100 18.76 0.34 -1.72
CA GLN A 100 18.92 0.86 -0.35
C GLN A 100 17.65 1.57 0.15
N GLU A 101 16.93 2.29 -0.70
CA GLU A 101 15.69 2.95 -0.30
C GLU A 101 14.60 1.94 0.07
N PHE A 102 14.55 0.78 -0.60
CA PHE A 102 13.65 -0.31 -0.20
C PHE A 102 14.03 -0.90 1.16
N VAL A 103 15.31 -1.05 1.45
CA VAL A 103 15.80 -1.49 2.78
C VAL A 103 15.42 -0.49 3.86
N ASP A 104 15.61 0.80 3.61
CA ASP A 104 15.29 1.85 4.57
C ASP A 104 13.77 1.89 4.86
N LEU A 105 12.94 1.73 3.83
CA LEU A 105 11.48 1.63 3.96
C LEU A 105 11.03 0.34 4.66
N GLN A 106 11.75 -0.76 4.48
CA GLN A 106 11.48 -2.01 5.20
C GLN A 106 11.68 -1.80 6.70
N HIS A 107 12.83 -1.26 7.10
CA HIS A 107 13.11 -0.99 8.51
C HIS A 107 12.08 -0.02 9.11
N GLU A 108 11.70 1.02 8.38
CA GLU A 108 10.66 1.95 8.85
C GLU A 108 9.31 1.25 9.06
N ALA A 109 8.86 0.41 8.12
CA ALA A 109 7.62 -0.34 8.29
C ALA A 109 7.69 -1.33 9.47
N GLU A 110 8.83 -1.98 9.67
CA GLU A 110 9.07 -2.84 10.83
C GLU A 110 9.01 -2.03 12.15
N GLU A 111 9.60 -0.83 12.19
CA GLU A 111 9.56 0.09 13.35
C GLU A 111 8.14 0.61 13.63
N ILE A 112 7.33 0.84 12.60
CA ILE A 112 5.92 1.23 12.73
C ILE A 112 5.11 0.10 13.39
N GLY A 113 5.45 -1.15 13.13
CA GLY A 113 4.85 -2.33 13.78
C GLY A 113 4.09 -3.28 12.85
N PHE A 114 4.31 -3.23 11.53
CA PHE A 114 3.75 -4.21 10.61
C PHE A 114 4.19 -5.65 10.98
N LEU A 115 3.28 -6.62 10.90
CA LEU A 115 3.56 -8.03 11.22
C LEU A 115 4.42 -8.71 10.15
N GLY A 116 4.40 -8.21 8.92
CA GLY A 116 5.24 -8.72 7.84
C GLY A 116 5.44 -7.69 6.74
N VAL A 117 6.70 -7.50 6.37
CA VAL A 117 7.13 -6.51 5.38
C VAL A 117 7.89 -7.20 4.25
N MET A 118 7.57 -6.85 3.01
CA MET A 118 8.33 -7.26 1.83
C MET A 118 8.58 -6.03 0.96
N SER A 119 9.85 -5.66 0.78
CA SER A 119 10.23 -4.41 0.11
C SER A 119 11.31 -4.69 -0.95
N GLY A 120 11.05 -4.37 -2.22
CA GLY A 120 12.01 -4.58 -3.31
C GLY A 120 11.48 -4.37 -4.73
#